data_AF-A0A1M3P3K5-F1
#
_entry.id   AF-A0A1M3P3K5-F1
#
_cell.length_a   1.000
_cell.length_b   1.000
_cell.length_c   1.000
_cell.angle_alpha   90.00
_cell.angle_beta   90.00
_cell.angle_gamma   90.00
#
_symmetry.space_group_name_H-M   'P 1'
#
loop_
_entity.id
_entity.type
_entity.pdbx_description
1 polymer ?
#
loop_
_entity_poly.entity_id
_entity_poly.type
_entity_poly.pdbx_seq_one_letter_code
_entity_poly.pdbx_strand_id
1 'polypeptide(L)'
;MKPTYLFDLLQQADFARALDALHGAQSLPAWVRQGGTATPVRNIRVGGRSMSLATACKPHDCPTERVALLYDPQSHAMWGLFAQRAENLPPAVDPRDSSQDKLAWLGEPDAAQRELLRNALYAR
;
A
#
# COMPACT_ATOMS: atom_id res chain seq x y z
N MET A 1 0.00 -5.90 -23.37
CA MET A 1 -0.19 -4.69 -22.55
C MET A 1 0.90 -4.65 -21.49
N LYS A 2 1.51 -3.49 -21.24
CA LYS A 2 2.53 -3.34 -20.19
C LYS A 2 1.84 -3.30 -18.82
N PRO A 3 2.31 -4.02 -17.79
CA PRO A 3 1.76 -3.92 -16.45
C PRO A 3 1.96 -2.51 -15.87
N THR A 4 0.96 -2.04 -15.12
CA THR A 4 0.99 -0.78 -14.36
C THR A 4 1.58 -1.05 -12.98
N TYR A 5 2.41 -0.14 -12.48
CA TYR A 5 3.02 -0.17 -11.14
C TYR A 5 2.64 1.09 -10.35
N LEU A 6 3.00 1.14 -9.06
CA LEU A 6 2.76 2.32 -8.23
C LEU A 6 3.37 3.60 -8.84
N PHE A 7 4.58 3.51 -9.40
CA PHE A 7 5.21 4.62 -10.11
C PHE A 7 4.33 5.17 -11.25
N ASP A 8 3.68 4.29 -12.02
CA ASP A 8 2.81 4.71 -13.12
C ASP A 8 1.53 5.38 -12.60
N LEU A 9 0.97 4.90 -11.47
CA LEU A 9 -0.19 5.53 -10.83
C LEU A 9 0.16 6.93 -10.30
N LEU A 10 1.36 7.12 -9.75
CA LEU A 10 1.83 8.42 -9.24
C LEU A 10 1.97 9.49 -10.35
N GLN A 11 2.09 9.08 -11.62
CA GLN A 11 2.06 10.03 -12.75
C GLN A 11 0.64 10.49 -13.10
N GLN A 12 -0.40 9.85 -12.56
CA GLN A 12 -1.78 10.24 -12.79
C GLN A 12 -2.19 11.30 -11.77
N ALA A 13 -2.60 12.48 -12.26
CA ALA A 13 -2.90 13.62 -11.42
C ALA A 13 -3.98 13.33 -10.36
N ASP A 14 -5.00 12.53 -10.69
CA ASP A 14 -6.05 12.16 -9.72
C ASP A 14 -5.52 11.27 -8.59
N PHE A 15 -4.70 10.28 -8.93
CA PHE A 15 -4.09 9.39 -7.95
C PHE A 15 -3.12 10.14 -7.04
N ALA A 16 -2.24 10.98 -7.61
CA ALA A 16 -1.29 11.78 -6.84
C ALA A 16 -2.01 12.71 -5.86
N ARG A 17 -3.07 13.41 -6.32
CA ARG A 17 -3.89 14.26 -5.44
C ARG A 17 -4.59 13.47 -4.35
N ALA A 18 -5.13 12.28 -4.67
CA ALA A 18 -5.77 11.43 -3.69
C ALA A 18 -4.78 10.92 -2.62
N LEU A 19 -3.54 10.60 -3.01
CA LEU A 19 -2.48 10.23 -2.07
C LEU A 19 -2.05 11.40 -1.18
N ASP A 20 -1.93 12.60 -1.73
CA ASP A 20 -1.53 13.78 -0.96
C ASP A 20 -2.63 14.23 0.01
N ALA A 21 -3.90 14.04 -0.33
CA ALA A 21 -5.05 14.31 0.54
C ALA A 21 -5.32 13.20 1.57
N LEU A 22 -4.68 12.03 1.44
CA LEU A 22 -4.94 10.88 2.30
C LEU A 22 -4.43 11.11 3.72
N HIS A 23 -5.33 11.02 4.70
CA HIS A 23 -4.96 11.17 6.10
C HIS A 23 -3.85 10.18 6.50
N GLY A 24 -2.77 10.68 7.09
CA GLY A 24 -1.58 9.89 7.46
C GLY A 24 -0.52 9.77 6.35
N ALA A 25 -0.79 10.20 5.12
CA ALA A 25 0.18 10.10 4.02
C ALA A 25 1.40 11.03 4.19
N GLN A 26 1.26 12.08 4.98
CA GLN A 26 2.33 13.01 5.35
C GLN A 26 3.42 12.39 6.23
N SER A 27 3.13 11.31 6.98
CA SER A 27 4.13 10.57 7.74
C SER A 27 4.81 9.46 6.95
N LEU A 28 4.42 9.26 5.68
CA LEU A 28 5.02 8.22 4.85
C LEU A 28 6.44 8.62 4.42
N PRO A 29 7.37 7.66 4.37
CA PRO A 29 8.71 7.91 3.86
C PRO A 29 8.68 8.31 2.38
N ALA A 30 9.66 9.11 1.97
CA ALA A 30 9.72 9.70 0.62
C ALA A 30 9.67 8.65 -0.50
N TRP A 31 10.20 7.45 -0.29
CA TRP A 31 10.21 6.38 -1.29
C TRP A 31 8.80 5.99 -1.76
N VAL A 32 7.77 6.17 -0.92
CA VAL A 32 6.37 5.86 -1.31
C VAL A 32 5.93 6.76 -2.46
N ARG A 33 6.28 8.06 -2.41
CA ARG A 33 6.00 9.03 -3.50
C ARG A 33 6.94 8.88 -4.69
N GLN A 34 7.98 8.06 -4.57
CA GLN A 34 8.88 7.69 -5.66
C GLN A 34 8.50 6.34 -6.29
N GLY A 35 7.49 5.65 -5.74
CA GLY A 35 6.95 4.39 -6.25
C GLY A 35 7.58 3.13 -5.67
N GLY A 36 8.75 3.22 -5.03
CA GLY A 36 9.44 2.09 -4.39
C GLY A 36 9.68 0.89 -5.31
N THR A 37 10.00 -0.26 -4.71
CA THR A 37 9.98 -1.55 -5.41
C THR A 37 8.54 -2.09 -5.37
N ALA A 38 7.84 -2.03 -6.50
CA ALA A 38 6.43 -2.34 -6.60
C ALA A 38 6.14 -3.66 -7.34
N THR A 39 5.03 -4.30 -6.99
CA THR A 39 4.43 -5.34 -7.84
C THR A 39 3.44 -4.72 -8.82
N PRO A 40 3.02 -5.44 -9.88
CA PRO A 40 1.95 -4.96 -10.75
C PRO A 40 0.68 -4.63 -9.97
N VAL A 41 0.05 -3.52 -10.32
CA VAL A 41 -1.24 -3.07 -9.79
C VAL A 41 -2.30 -4.11 -10.13
N ARG A 42 -3.13 -4.47 -9.14
CA ARG A 42 -4.26 -5.36 -9.33
C ARG A 42 -5.54 -4.56 -9.43
N ASN A 43 -6.34 -4.83 -10.47
CA ASN A 43 -7.71 -4.32 -10.55
C ASN A 43 -8.63 -5.31 -9.83
N ILE A 44 -9.34 -4.84 -8.81
CA ILE A 44 -10.20 -5.67 -7.97
C ILE A 44 -11.62 -5.09 -7.91
N ARG A 45 -12.60 -5.93 -7.58
CA ARG A 45 -13.97 -5.48 -7.33
C ARG A 45 -14.26 -5.45 -5.84
N VAL A 46 -14.67 -4.29 -5.33
CA VAL A 46 -15.10 -4.08 -3.94
C VAL A 46 -16.45 -3.38 -3.97
N GLY A 47 -17.49 -4.01 -3.44
CA GLY A 47 -18.85 -3.45 -3.45
C GLY A 47 -19.36 -3.11 -4.87
N GLY A 48 -18.99 -3.91 -5.88
CA GLY A 48 -19.36 -3.67 -7.28
C GLY A 48 -18.50 -2.63 -8.03
N ARG A 49 -17.62 -1.91 -7.33
CA ARG A 49 -16.74 -0.88 -7.92
C ARG A 49 -15.39 -1.48 -8.28
N SER A 50 -14.83 -1.07 -9.42
CA SER A 50 -13.49 -1.48 -9.85
C SER A 50 -12.45 -0.56 -9.23
N MET A 51 -11.59 -1.09 -8.38
CA MET A 51 -10.56 -0.34 -7.66
C MET A 51 -9.16 -0.83 -8.04
N SER A 52 -8.18 0.06 -7.93
CA SER A 52 -6.76 -0.22 -8.12
C SER A 52 -6.11 -0.54 -6.78
N LEU A 53 -5.52 -1.72 -6.66
CA LEU A 53 -4.75 -2.14 -5.50
C LEU A 53 -3.26 -2.17 -5.85
N ALA A 54 -2.51 -1.23 -5.29
CA ALA A 54 -1.07 -1.10 -5.47
C ALA A 54 -0.32 -1.53 -4.20
N THR A 55 0.79 -2.23 -4.36
CA THR A 55 1.69 -2.59 -3.27
C THR A 55 3.14 -2.29 -3.65
N ALA A 56 3.89 -1.74 -2.70
CA ALA A 56 5.31 -1.45 -2.87
C ALA A 56 6.07 -1.58 -1.55
N CYS A 57 7.40 -1.63 -1.66
CA CYS A 57 8.31 -1.69 -0.52
C CYS A 57 9.51 -0.76 -0.72
N LYS A 58 10.19 -0.46 0.39
CA LYS A 58 11.43 0.32 0.40
C LYS A 58 12.48 -0.34 -0.49
N PRO A 59 13.04 0.38 -1.49
CA PRO A 59 14.09 -0.17 -2.35
C PRO A 59 15.27 -0.71 -1.54
N HIS A 60 15.80 -1.86 -1.96
CA HIS A 60 16.91 -2.59 -1.31
C HIS A 60 16.64 -3.14 0.10
N ASP A 61 15.48 -2.85 0.68
CA ASP A 61 15.16 -3.19 2.07
C ASP A 61 13.65 -3.49 2.21
N CYS A 62 13.14 -4.31 1.31
CA CYS A 62 11.70 -4.57 1.22
C CYS A 62 11.04 -5.16 2.48
N PRO A 63 11.70 -5.96 3.32
CA PRO A 63 11.07 -6.49 4.53
C PRO A 63 10.71 -5.42 5.57
N THR A 64 11.48 -4.33 5.65
CA THR A 64 11.36 -3.35 6.74
C THR A 64 10.22 -2.38 6.54
N GLU A 65 9.97 -1.91 5.33
CA GLU A 65 8.89 -0.96 5.05
C GLU A 65 8.11 -1.33 3.81
N ARG A 66 6.79 -1.44 3.97
CA ARG A 66 5.84 -1.88 2.94
C ARG A 66 4.60 -1.01 2.97
N VAL A 67 3.99 -0.82 1.81
CA VAL A 67 2.73 -0.08 1.67
C VAL A 67 1.76 -0.82 0.76
N ALA A 68 0.49 -0.82 1.14
CA ALA A 68 -0.64 -1.15 0.29
C ALA A 68 -1.55 0.06 0.16
N LEU A 69 -1.96 0.38 -1.07
CA LEU A 69 -2.88 1.47 -1.39
C LEU A 69 -4.04 0.90 -2.20
N LEU A 70 -5.26 1.18 -1.74
CA LEU A 70 -6.50 0.89 -2.43
C LEU A 70 -7.07 2.22 -2.93
N TYR A 71 -7.20 2.36 -4.23
CA TYR A 71 -7.68 3.57 -4.88
C TYR A 71 -8.94 3.29 -5.70
N ASP A 72 -9.97 4.10 -5.47
CA ASP A 72 -11.14 4.11 -6.31
C ASP A 72 -11.05 5.21 -7.38
N PRO A 73 -10.90 4.85 -8.66
CA PRO A 73 -10.75 5.83 -9.74
C PRO A 73 -12.03 6.61 -10.05
N GLN A 74 -13.20 6.17 -9.58
CA GLN A 74 -14.47 6.81 -9.87
C GLN A 74 -14.84 7.88 -8.84
N SER A 75 -14.50 7.67 -7.56
CA SER A 75 -14.72 8.69 -6.50
C SER A 75 -13.45 9.37 -6.02
N HIS A 76 -12.29 8.97 -6.54
CA HIS A 76 -10.95 9.38 -6.10
C HIS A 76 -10.68 9.12 -4.61
N ALA A 77 -11.44 8.18 -4.02
CA ALA A 77 -11.24 7.78 -2.64
C ALA A 77 -10.00 6.88 -2.54
N MET A 78 -9.21 7.05 -1.49
CA MET A 78 -8.03 6.25 -1.26
C MET A 78 -7.99 5.77 0.19
N TRP A 79 -7.49 4.57 0.39
CA TRP A 79 -7.19 3.99 1.69
C TRP A 79 -5.88 3.24 1.62
N GLY A 80 -5.23 3.05 2.76
CA GLY A 80 -3.97 2.33 2.75
C GLY A 80 -3.56 1.75 4.08
N LEU A 81 -2.51 0.94 3.99
CA LEU A 81 -1.81 0.35 5.12
C LEU A 81 -0.32 0.52 4.87
N PHE A 82 0.36 1.18 5.80
CA PHE A 82 1.80 1.19 5.87
C PHE A 82 2.26 0.27 7.00
N ALA A 83 3.21 -0.61 6.70
CA ALA A 83 3.78 -1.55 7.65
C ALA A 83 5.28 -1.26 7.79
N GLN A 84 5.69 -0.97 9.03
CA GLN A 84 7.09 -0.80 9.40
C GLN A 84 7.50 -1.89 10.37
N ARG A 85 8.51 -2.67 10.00
CA ARG A 85 9.13 -3.70 10.81
C ARG A 85 10.41 -3.15 11.42
N ALA A 86 10.67 -3.49 12.68
CA ALA A 86 11.92 -3.13 13.33
C ALA A 86 13.12 -3.66 12.54
N GLU A 87 14.13 -2.81 12.38
CA GLU A 87 15.43 -3.25 11.87
C GLU A 87 16.07 -4.21 12.90
N ASN A 88 16.71 -5.28 12.43
CA ASN A 88 17.38 -6.30 13.25
C ASN A 88 16.49 -7.26 14.06
N LEU A 89 15.30 -7.62 13.54
CA LEU A 89 14.56 -8.74 14.13
C LEU A 89 15.39 -10.05 14.08
N PRO A 90 15.23 -10.94 15.08
CA PRO A 90 15.89 -12.24 15.06
C PRO A 90 15.58 -13.02 13.77
N PRO A 91 16.54 -13.76 13.20
CA PRO A 91 16.36 -14.46 11.92
C PRO A 91 15.25 -15.53 11.89
N ALA A 92 14.63 -15.86 13.04
CA ALA A 92 13.55 -16.84 13.17
C ALA A 92 12.13 -16.24 13.05
N VAL A 93 11.98 -14.94 12.78
CA VAL A 93 10.65 -14.33 12.63
C VAL A 93 10.06 -14.66 11.26
N ASP A 94 8.86 -15.26 11.23
CA ASP A 94 8.12 -15.47 9.99
C ASP A 94 7.88 -14.11 9.31
N PRO A 95 8.33 -13.89 8.06
CA PRO A 95 8.10 -12.63 7.37
C PRO A 95 6.62 -12.27 7.23
N ARG A 96 5.71 -13.25 7.37
CA ARG A 96 4.24 -13.11 7.31
C ARG A 96 3.61 -12.71 8.65
N ASP A 97 4.36 -12.79 9.75
CA ASP A 97 3.86 -12.38 11.06
C ASP A 97 3.73 -10.86 11.13
N SER A 98 2.50 -10.38 10.95
CA SER A 98 2.18 -8.95 11.06
C SER A 98 2.27 -8.42 12.50
N SER A 99 2.33 -9.29 13.53
CA SER A 99 2.40 -8.85 14.93
C SER A 99 3.73 -8.16 15.28
N GLN A 100 4.75 -8.37 14.45
CA GLN A 100 6.07 -7.74 14.57
C GLN A 100 6.16 -6.39 13.86
N ASP A 101 5.10 -5.99 13.16
CA ASP A 101 5.09 -4.76 12.38
C ASP A 101 4.27 -3.68 13.10
N LYS A 102 4.82 -2.47 13.15
CA LYS A 102 4.05 -1.28 13.45
C LYS A 102 3.20 -0.93 12.23
N LEU A 103 1.90 -1.08 12.37
CA LEU A 103 0.92 -0.80 11.32
C LEU A 103 0.37 0.62 11.45
N ALA A 104 0.34 1.35 10.35
CA ALA A 104 -0.33 2.64 10.22
C ALA A 104 -1.41 2.56 9.14
N TRP A 105 -2.66 2.75 9.53
CA TRP A 105 -3.77 2.88 8.60
C TRP A 105 -3.79 4.29 7.99
N LEU A 106 -4.01 4.36 6.69
CA LEU A 106 -4.09 5.61 5.93
C LEU A 106 -5.54 5.84 5.52
N GLY A 107 -6.07 7.03 5.84
CA GLY A 107 -7.51 7.31 5.75
C GLY A 107 -8.32 6.55 6.81
N GLU A 108 -9.58 6.29 6.49
CA GLU A 108 -10.52 5.58 7.37
C GLU A 108 -11.07 4.32 6.66
N PRO A 109 -10.26 3.27 6.45
CA PRO A 109 -10.75 2.08 5.79
C PRO A 109 -11.76 1.34 6.66
N ASP A 110 -12.82 0.83 6.03
CA ASP A 110 -13.78 -0.07 6.65
C ASP A 110 -13.18 -1.47 6.90
N ALA A 111 -13.96 -2.38 7.51
CA ALA A 111 -13.48 -3.71 7.85
C ALA A 111 -13.02 -4.54 6.61
N ALA A 112 -13.76 -4.46 5.51
CA ALA A 112 -13.46 -5.21 4.29
C ALA A 112 -12.20 -4.65 3.60
N GLN A 113 -12.06 -3.32 3.57
CA GLN A 113 -10.88 -2.63 3.06
C GLN A 113 -9.65 -2.92 3.91
N ARG A 114 -9.78 -2.93 5.24
CA ARG A 114 -8.70 -3.29 6.16
C ARG A 114 -8.21 -4.72 5.92
N GLU A 115 -9.13 -5.67 5.81
CA GLU A 115 -8.79 -7.06 5.50
C GLU A 115 -8.06 -7.17 4.16
N LEU A 116 -8.57 -6.51 3.13
CA LEU A 116 -8.00 -6.53 1.80
C LEU A 116 -6.58 -5.93 1.76
N LEU A 117 -6.37 -4.78 2.39
CA LEU A 117 -5.08 -4.11 2.47
C LEU A 117 -4.07 -4.94 3.27
N ARG A 118 -4.50 -5.57 4.36
CA ARG A 118 -3.65 -6.48 5.14
C ARG A 118 -3.28 -7.72 4.33
N ASN A 119 -4.25 -8.36 3.69
CA ASN A 119 -3.99 -9.53 2.84
C ASN A 119 -3.05 -9.18 1.68
N ALA A 120 -3.14 -7.97 1.13
CA ALA A 120 -2.22 -7.52 0.08
C ALA A 120 -0.74 -7.50 0.52
N LEU A 121 -0.46 -7.33 1.82
CA LEU A 121 0.90 -7.30 2.35
C LEU A 121 1.37 -8.63 2.96
N TYR A 122 0.45 -9.46 3.48
CA TYR A 122 0.80 -10.63 4.29
C TYR A 122 0.29 -11.96 3.75
N ALA A 123 -0.76 -11.97 2.91
CA ALA A 123 -1.28 -13.21 2.36
C ALA A 123 -0.44 -13.65 1.15
N ARG A 124 0.12 -14.86 1.22
CA ARG A 124 0.56 -15.66 0.08
C ARG A 124 0.03 -17.06 0.23
#